data_AF-A0A832TCK7-F1
#
_entry.id   AF-A0A832TCK7-F1
#
_cell.length_a   1.000
_cell.length_b   1.000
_cell.length_c   1.000
_cell.angle_alpha   90.00
_cell.angle_beta   90.00
_cell.angle_gamma   90.00
#
_symmetry.space_group_name_H-M   'P 1'
#
loop_
_entity.id
_entity.type
_entity.pdbx_description
1 polymer ?
#
loop_
_entity_poly.entity_id
_entity_poly.type
_entity_poly.pdbx_seq_one_letter_code
_entity_poly.pdbx_strand_id
1 'polypeptide(L)'
;MTRMTMKGRDIESLLFMGKIKSVNVEYCDESKKMAKVVVETIDGDIVETECIATRAAGKISVVIKHYLRMGVDKLIIQNNDISNVKNVDTEVEEDEVQDRQDT
;
A
#
# COMPACT_ATOMS: atom_id res chain seq x y z
N MET A 1 8.87 19.46 -6.42
CA MET A 1 7.91 18.34 -6.27
C MET A 1 6.65 18.88 -5.63
N THR A 2 5.53 18.78 -6.32
CA THR A 2 4.22 19.20 -5.79
C THR A 2 3.75 18.13 -4.84
N ARG A 3 3.50 18.48 -3.57
CA ARG A 3 2.92 17.54 -2.60
C ARG A 3 1.41 17.55 -2.74
N MET A 4 0.81 16.38 -2.94
CA MET A 4 -0.65 16.28 -3.07
C MET A 4 -1.28 16.30 -1.68
N THR A 5 -2.20 17.22 -1.42
CA THR A 5 -2.94 17.27 -0.16
C THR A 5 -4.16 16.36 -0.21
N MET A 6 -4.30 15.47 0.78
CA MET A 6 -5.41 14.52 0.90
C MET A 6 -6.03 14.56 2.29
N LYS A 7 -7.27 14.06 2.44
CA LYS A 7 -7.85 13.87 3.77
C LYS A 7 -7.25 12.64 4.44
N GLY A 8 -7.22 12.61 5.77
CA GLY A 8 -6.67 11.48 6.52
C GLY A 8 -7.27 10.12 6.14
N ARG A 9 -8.58 10.07 5.86
CA ARG A 9 -9.29 8.87 5.39
C ARG A 9 -8.77 8.33 4.05
N ASP A 10 -8.31 9.22 3.18
CA ASP A 10 -7.83 8.81 1.86
C ASP A 10 -6.41 8.24 1.98
N ILE A 11 -5.61 8.72 2.96
CA ILE A 11 -4.31 8.12 3.32
C ILE A 11 -4.49 6.73 3.94
N GLU A 12 -5.49 6.53 4.80
CA GLU A 12 -5.80 5.19 5.32
C GLU A 12 -6.15 4.21 4.19
N SER A 13 -6.87 4.67 3.17
CA SER A 13 -7.16 3.84 1.99
C SER A 13 -5.86 3.43 1.27
N LEU A 14 -4.91 4.36 1.08
CA LEU A 14 -3.59 4.05 0.50
C LEU A 14 -2.80 3.05 1.35
N LEU A 15 -2.91 3.13 2.69
CA LEU A 15 -2.29 2.17 3.59
C LEU A 15 -2.84 0.75 3.37
N PHE A 16 -4.17 0.61 3.35
CA PHE A 16 -4.82 -0.69 3.15
C PHE A 16 -4.61 -1.26 1.76
N MET A 17 -4.30 -0.43 0.77
CA MET A 17 -3.88 -0.86 -0.56
C MET A 17 -2.38 -1.23 -0.66
N GLY A 18 -1.62 -1.12 0.43
CA GLY A 18 -0.19 -1.41 0.43
C GLY A 18 0.64 -0.42 -0.39
N LYS A 19 0.08 0.76 -0.70
CA LYS A 19 0.74 1.77 -1.56
C LYS A 19 1.66 2.72 -0.81
N ILE A 20 1.67 2.66 0.52
CA ILE A 20 2.52 3.50 1.36
C ILE A 20 3.85 2.79 1.59
N LYS A 21 4.95 3.49 1.32
CA LYS A 21 6.32 3.06 1.57
C LYS A 21 6.84 3.59 2.91
N SER A 22 6.58 4.86 3.20
CA SER A 22 7.06 5.50 4.43
C SER A 22 6.08 6.56 4.94
N VAL A 23 6.19 6.90 6.23
CA VAL A 23 5.37 7.93 6.87
C VAL A 23 6.19 8.78 7.84
N ASN A 24 5.96 10.08 7.79
CA ASN A 24 6.51 11.08 8.68
C ASN A 24 5.43 12.05 9.20
N VAL A 25 5.73 12.77 10.27
CA VAL A 25 4.87 13.83 10.82
C VAL A 25 5.65 15.14 10.79
N GLU A 26 5.09 16.14 10.14
CA GLU A 26 5.67 17.48 10.05
C GLU A 26 4.80 18.46 10.84
N TYR A 27 5.40 19.28 11.70
CA TYR A 27 4.66 20.34 12.42
C TYR A 27 4.33 21.48 11.47
N CYS A 28 3.10 21.98 11.55
CA CYS A 28 2.63 23.12 10.77
C CYS A 28 2.90 24.45 11.46
N ASP A 29 3.19 24.45 12.75
CA ASP A 29 3.40 25.64 13.57
C ASP A 29 4.55 25.46 14.57
N GLU A 30 5.19 26.56 14.96
CA GLU A 30 6.26 26.55 15.97
C GLU A 30 5.75 26.10 17.34
N SER A 31 4.47 26.35 17.62
CA SER A 31 3.82 25.94 18.86
C SER A 31 3.51 24.43 18.91
N LYS A 32 3.75 23.70 17.82
CA LYS A 32 3.55 22.25 17.66
C LYS A 32 2.14 21.78 18.04
N LYS A 33 1.14 22.66 17.90
CA LYS A 33 -0.26 22.31 18.13
C LYS A 33 -0.87 21.65 16.91
N MET A 34 -0.35 21.99 15.73
CA MET A 34 -0.82 21.50 14.45
C MET A 34 0.30 20.74 13.75
N ALA A 35 -0.05 19.62 13.14
CA ALA A 35 0.87 18.80 12.36
C ALA A 35 0.13 18.18 11.18
N LYS A 36 0.89 17.82 10.15
CA LYS A 36 0.42 17.05 9.01
C LYS A 36 1.17 15.72 8.94
N VAL A 37 0.49 14.71 8.43
CA VAL A 37 1.10 13.41 8.14
C VAL A 37 1.56 13.44 6.69
N VAL A 38 2.82 13.12 6.45
CA VAL A 38 3.42 13.06 5.12
C VAL A 38 3.76 11.61 4.83
N VAL A 39 3.24 11.08 3.73
CA VAL A 39 3.49 9.70 3.29
C VAL A 39 4.19 9.71 1.94
N GLU A 40 5.16 8.81 1.80
CA GLU A 40 5.77 8.48 0.52
C GLU A 40 5.11 7.21 0.01
N THR A 41 4.65 7.23 -1.23
CA THR A 41 4.09 6.04 -1.88
C THR A 41 5.18 5.17 -2.49
N ILE A 42 4.85 3.92 -2.83
CA ILE A 42 5.76 3.01 -3.55
C ILE A 42 6.19 3.56 -4.90
N ASP A 43 5.35 4.39 -5.53
CA ASP A 43 5.59 5.02 -6.83
C ASP A 43 6.47 6.28 -6.73
N GLY A 44 6.83 6.69 -5.51
CA GLY A 44 7.67 7.87 -5.25
C GLY A 44 6.90 9.18 -5.07
N ASP A 45 5.57 9.15 -5.14
CA ASP A 45 4.75 10.33 -4.87
C ASP A 45 4.72 10.66 -3.38
N ILE A 46 4.74 11.96 -3.07
CA ILE A 46 4.60 12.49 -1.71
C ILE A 46 3.20 13.05 -1.54
N VAL A 47 2.46 12.46 -0.60
CA VAL A 47 1.11 12.86 -0.22
C VAL A 47 1.14 13.38 1.21
N GLU A 48 0.41 14.46 1.48
CA GLU A 48 0.30 15.01 2.83
C GLU A 48 -1.14 15.27 3.25
N THR A 49 -1.40 15.22 4.56
CA THR A 49 -2.69 15.65 5.08
C THR A 49 -2.78 17.18 5.18
N GLU A 50 -4.00 17.67 5.33
CA GLU A 50 -4.21 18.98 5.94
C GLU A 50 -3.57 19.06 7.35
N CYS A 51 -3.31 20.28 7.81
CA CYS A 51 -2.83 20.50 9.17
C CYS A 51 -3.95 20.16 10.16
N ILE A 52 -3.70 19.14 10.98
CA ILE A 52 -4.62 18.64 12.00
C ILE A 52 -3.95 18.76 13.38
N ALA A 53 -4.72 18.55 14.46
CA ALA A 53 -4.14 18.55 15.80
C ALA A 53 -3.00 17.51 15.91
N THR A 54 -1.87 17.88 16.51
CA THR A 54 -0.67 17.03 16.65
C THR A 54 -0.99 15.64 17.21
N ARG A 55 -1.91 15.56 18.18
CA ARG A 55 -2.36 14.28 18.76
C ARG A 55 -3.04 13.38 17.71
N ALA A 56 -3.82 13.95 16.80
CA ALA A 56 -4.48 13.21 15.73
C ALA A 56 -3.46 12.72 14.68
N ALA A 57 -2.54 13.59 14.24
CA ALA A 57 -1.45 13.21 13.34
C ALA A 57 -0.58 12.09 13.95
N GLY A 58 -0.30 12.16 15.25
CA GLY A 58 0.42 11.12 15.98
C GLY A 58 -0.28 9.76 15.90
N LYS A 59 -1.59 9.70 16.18
CA LYS A 59 -2.38 8.46 16.08
C LYS A 59 -2.33 7.86 14.67
N ILE A 60 -2.56 8.68 13.64
CA ILE A 60 -2.52 8.23 12.24
C ILE A 60 -1.13 7.66 11.91
N SER A 61 -0.06 8.35 12.30
CA SER A 61 1.31 7.88 12.05
C SER A 61 1.64 6.55 12.74
N VAL A 62 1.11 6.32 13.95
CA VAL A 62 1.30 5.07 14.69
C VAL A 62 0.59 3.92 14.00
N VAL A 63 -0.64 4.14 13.54
CA VAL A 63 -1.39 3.14 12.76
C VAL A 63 -0.63 2.80 11.49
N ILE A 64 -0.26 3.78 10.67
CA ILE A 64 0.49 3.53 9.42
C ILE A 64 1.79 2.75 9.70
N LYS A 65 2.59 3.18 10.69
CA LYS A 65 3.83 2.48 11.06
C LYS A 65 3.58 1.04 11.53
N HIS A 66 2.47 0.79 12.21
CA HIS A 66 2.12 -0.56 12.67
C HIS A 66 1.84 -1.48 11.48
N TYR A 67 1.03 -1.04 10.53
CA TYR A 67 0.69 -1.82 9.33
C TYR A 67 1.92 -2.05 8.42
N LEU A 68 2.78 -1.04 8.26
CA LEU A 68 4.04 -1.20 7.53
C LEU A 68 4.95 -2.24 8.21
N ARG A 69 5.01 -2.26 9.55
CA ARG A 69 5.78 -3.28 10.29
C ARG A 69 5.21 -4.68 10.16
N MET A 70 3.89 -4.80 10.03
CA MET A 70 3.24 -6.09 9.76
C MET A 70 3.51 -6.60 8.34
N GLY A 71 4.06 -5.77 7.46
CA GLY A 71 4.34 -6.16 6.08
C GLY A 71 3.07 -6.25 5.22
N VAL A 72 2.03 -5.46 5.51
CA VAL A 72 0.78 -5.47 4.72
C VAL A 72 1.03 -5.07 3.26
N ASP A 73 2.03 -4.22 3.01
CA ASP A 73 2.54 -3.91 1.68
C ASP A 73 3.00 -5.15 0.90
N LYS A 74 3.48 -6.18 1.59
CA LYS A 74 3.95 -7.46 1.01
C LYS A 74 2.83 -8.48 0.80
N LEU A 75 1.68 -8.28 1.43
CA LEU A 75 0.53 -9.19 1.34
C LEU A 75 -0.38 -8.86 0.15
N ILE A 76 -0.19 -7.69 -0.47
CA ILE A 76 -1.00 -7.20 -1.57
C ILE A 76 -0.19 -7.38 -2.84
N ILE A 77 -0.77 -8.04 -3.85
CA ILE A 77 -0.15 -8.17 -5.16
C ILE A 77 0.01 -6.76 -5.74
N GLN A 78 1.25 -6.26 -5.70
CA GLN A 78 1.60 -4.99 -6.33
C GLN A 78 1.79 -5.24 -7.83
N ASN A 79 1.41 -4.26 -8.67
CA ASN A 79 1.30 -4.38 -10.13
C ASN A 79 2.55 -4.93 -10.87
N ASN A 80 3.69 -5.09 -10.19
CA ASN A 80 4.97 -5.51 -10.78
C ASN A 80 5.47 -6.89 -10.35
N ASP A 81 4.80 -7.61 -9.43
CA ASP A 81 5.30 -8.91 -8.93
C ASP A 81 4.34 -10.06 -9.20
N ILE A 82 3.92 -10.18 -10.46
CA ILE A 82 3.12 -11.31 -10.97
C ILE A 82 4.03 -12.52 -11.27
N SER A 83 5.36 -12.36 -11.15
CA SER A 83 6.35 -13.38 -11.48
C SER A 83 6.19 -14.68 -10.70
N ASN A 84 5.61 -14.60 -9.50
CA ASN A 84 5.37 -15.73 -8.59
C ASN A 84 3.88 -16.08 -8.43
N VAL A 85 2.98 -15.41 -9.15
CA VAL A 85 1.54 -15.71 -9.10
C VAL A 85 1.27 -16.89 -10.02
N LYS A 86 1.39 -18.10 -9.47
CA LYS A 86 0.98 -19.33 -10.15
C LYS A 86 -0.54 -19.45 -9.97
N ASN A 87 -1.31 -19.38 -11.05
CA ASN A 87 -2.73 -19.75 -11.00
C ASN A 87 -2.81 -21.23 -10.61
N VAL A 88 -3.33 -21.51 -9.41
CA VAL A 88 -3.44 -22.88 -8.88
C VAL A 88 -4.62 -23.63 -9.51
N ASP A 89 -5.51 -22.95 -10.22
CA ASP A 89 -6.72 -23.52 -10.84
C ASP A 89 -6.58 -23.96 -12.31
N THR A 90 -5.36 -24.13 -12.83
CA THR A 90 -5.15 -24.89 -14.07
C THR A 90 -4.50 -26.22 -13.73
N GLU A 91 -5.32 -27.12 -13.17
CA GLU A 91 -5.07 -28.55 -13.29
C GLU A 91 -5.01 -28.87 -14.78
N VAL A 92 -3.83 -29.29 -15.22
CA VAL A 92 -3.58 -29.83 -16.54
C VAL A 92 -4.17 -31.23 -16.54
N GLU A 93 -5.40 -31.39 -17.02
CA GLU A 93 -5.87 -32.71 -17.45
C GLU A 93 -5.24 -33.01 -18.83
N GLU A 94 -4.09 -33.67 -18.74
CA GLU A 94 -3.63 -34.83 -19.50
C GLU A 94 -3.85 -34.87 -21.03
N ASP A 95 -2.73 -35.04 -21.75
CA ASP A 95 -2.62 -35.38 -23.16
C ASP A 95 -3.56 -36.53 -23.60
N GLU A 96 -4.64 -36.23 -24.30
CA GLU A 96 -5.35 -37.22 -25.12
C GLU A 96 -4.53 -37.56 -26.38
N VAL A 97 -3.50 -38.40 -26.23
CA VAL A 97 -2.97 -39.17 -27.36
C VAL A 97 -3.98 -40.25 -27.73
N GLN A 98 -4.84 -39.93 -28.70
CA GLN A 98 -5.81 -40.84 -29.28
C GLN A 98 -5.06 -41.89 -30.14
N ASP A 99 -4.69 -43.01 -29.52
CA ASP A 99 -4.15 -44.19 -30.20
C ASP A 99 -5.20 -44.72 -31.19
N ARG A 100 -4.96 -44.51 -32.50
CA ARG A 100 -5.73 -45.16 -33.56
C ARG A 100 -5.27 -46.61 -33.66
N GLN A 101 -6.01 -47.54 -33.05
CA GLN A 101 -5.94 -48.95 -33.40
C GLN A 101 -6.84 -49.24 -34.61
N ASP A 102 -6.21 -49.61 -35.72
CA ASP A 102 -6.83 -50.36 -36.81
C ASP A 102 -7.28 -51.74 -36.30
N THR A 103 -8.55 -52.11 -36.50
CA THR A 103 -9.02 -53.48 -36.81
C THR A 103 -10.36 -53.41 -37.51
#